data_AF-A0A957CCY7-F1
#
_entry.id   AF-A0A957CCY7-F1
#
_cell.length_a   1.000
_cell.length_b   1.000
_cell.length_c   1.000
_cell.angle_alpha   90.00
_cell.angle_beta   90.00
_cell.angle_gamma   90.00
#
_symmetry.space_group_name_H-M   'P 1'
#
loop_
_entity.id
_entity.type
_entity.pdbx_description
1 polymer ?
#
loop_
_entity_poly.entity_id
_entity_poly.type
_entity_poly.pdbx_seq_one_letter_code
_entity_poly.pdbx_strand_id
1 'polypeptide(L)' 'MTSLEHKRQLAIDLLNQGFSVQDVARITHKSGVWVRKWRKRYQEQGRDGLQEKS' A
#
# COMPACT_ATOMS: atom_id res chain seq x y z
N MET A 1 -7.48 -12.95 6.11
CA MET A 1 -6.74 -11.86 5.43
C MET A 1 -6.23 -12.36 4.10
N THR A 2 -6.61 -11.72 3.00
CA THR A 2 -6.16 -12.14 1.67
C THR A 2 -4.71 -11.70 1.41
N SER A 3 -3.98 -12.38 0.51
CA SER A 3 -2.60 -12.00 0.13
C SER A 3 -2.50 -10.54 -0.33
N LEU A 4 -3.58 -9.97 -0.88
CA LEU A 4 -3.58 -8.61 -1.41
C LEU A 4 -3.68 -7.54 -0.33
N GLU A 5 -4.55 -7.74 0.68
CA GLU A 5 -4.65 -6.84 1.84
C GLU A 5 -3.32 -6.78 2.60
N HIS A 6 -2.67 -7.92 2.78
CA HIS A 6 -1.36 -7.97 3.42
C HIS A 6 -0.31 -7.14 2.67
N LYS A 7 -0.30 -7.22 1.33
CA LYS A 7 0.59 -6.39 0.50
C LYS A 7 0.27 -4.90 0.61
N ARG A 8 -1.00 -4.52 0.76
CA ARG A 8 -1.42 -3.13 0.93
C ARG A 8 -0.96 -2.59 2.27
N GLN A 9 -1.20 -3.34 3.35
CA GLN A 9 -0.76 -2.98 4.69
C GLN A 9 0.78 -2.85 4.74
N LEU A 10 1.50 -3.84 4.21
CA LEU A 10 2.95 -3.81 4.10
C LEU A 10 3.44 -2.57 3.33
N ALA A 11 2.77 -2.20 2.23
CA ALA A 11 3.14 -1.01 1.47
C ALA A 11 3.02 0.28 2.30
N ILE A 12 1.96 0.41 3.10
CA ILE A 12 1.77 1.57 3.98
C ILE A 12 2.82 1.59 5.10
N ASP A 13 3.08 0.44 5.72
CA ASP A 13 4.07 0.36 6.81
C ASP A 13 5.47 0.73 6.32
N LEU A 14 5.86 0.27 5.12
CA LEU A 14 7.13 0.66 4.50
C LEU A 14 7.17 2.17 4.17
N LEU A 15 6.10 2.74 3.63
CA LEU A 15 6.03 4.18 3.37
C LEU A 15 6.17 4.99 4.67
N ASN A 16 5.56 4.54 5.76
CA ASN A 16 5.65 5.20 7.08
C ASN A 16 7.05 5.08 7.71
N GLN A 17 7.79 4.01 7.39
CA GLN A 17 9.20 3.86 7.76
C GLN A 17 10.14 4.75 6.93
N GLY A 18 9.61 5.53 5.96
CA GLY A 18 10.38 6.45 5.13
C GLY A 18 10.89 5.86 3.82
N PHE A 19 10.47 4.63 3.46
CA PHE A 19 10.84 4.06 2.17
C PHE A 19 10.20 4.81 1.00
N SER A 20 10.93 4.88 -0.11
CA SER A 20 10.43 5.50 -1.34
C SER A 20 9.33 4.65 -2.00
N VAL A 21 8.45 5.28 -2.77
CA VAL A 21 7.43 4.58 -3.56
C VAL A 21 8.03 3.52 -4.48
N GLN A 22 9.24 3.76 -5.00
CA GLN A 22 9.95 2.82 -5.89
C GLN A 22 10.46 1.60 -5.12
N ASP A 23 11.01 1.78 -3.93
CA ASP A 23 11.44 0.67 -3.07
C ASP A 23 10.26 -0.19 -2.64
N VAL A 24 9.17 0.44 -2.22
CA VAL A 24 7.94 -0.26 -1.84
C VAL A 24 7.36 -1.04 -3.02
N ALA A 25 7.36 -0.47 -4.22
CA ALA A 25 6.93 -1.15 -5.44
C ALA A 25 7.77 -2.41 -5.72
N ARG A 26 9.10 -2.31 -5.56
CA ARG A 26 10.02 -3.44 -5.72
C ARG A 26 9.79 -4.54 -4.66
N ILE A 27 9.66 -4.17 -3.39
CA ILE A 27 9.44 -5.11 -2.27
C ILE A 27 8.07 -5.81 -2.39
N THR A 28 7.03 -5.08 -2.78
CA THR A 28 5.68 -5.63 -2.89
C THR A 28 5.40 -6.32 -4.22
N HIS A 29 6.35 -6.28 -5.16
CA HIS A 29 6.21 -6.72 -6.55
C HIS A 29 4.98 -6.10 -7.24
N LYS A 30 4.78 -4.80 -7.01
CA LYS A 30 3.69 -4.00 -7.59
C LYS A 30 4.23 -2.76 -8.28
N SER A 31 3.36 -2.04 -9.00
CA SER A 31 3.74 -0.80 -9.66
C SER A 31 3.74 0.38 -8.70
N GLY A 32 4.55 1.40 -8.97
CA GLY A 32 4.51 2.65 -8.20
C GLY A 32 3.17 3.39 -8.27
N VAL A 33 2.36 3.15 -9.31
CA VAL A 33 0.97 3.63 -9.40
C VAL A 33 0.09 2.94 -8.36
N TRP A 34 0.24 1.62 -8.22
CA TRP A 34 -0.49 0.84 -7.21
C TRP A 34 -0.17 1.33 -5.80
N VAL A 35 1.12 1.54 -5.48
CA VAL A 35 1.55 2.06 -4.17
C VAL A 35 0.96 3.45 -3.90
N ARG A 36 1.01 4.38 -4.87
CA ARG A 36 0.41 5.72 -4.73
C ARG A 36 -1.10 5.67 -4.52
N LYS A 37 -1.81 4.81 -5.25
CA LYS A 37 -3.26 4.60 -5.09
C LYS A 37 -3.61 4.22 -3.65
N TRP A 38 -2.93 3.21 -3.11
CA TRP A 38 -3.22 2.74 -1.75
C TRP A 38 -2.75 3.70 -0.67
N ARG A 39 -1.64 4.43 -0.88
CA ARG A 39 -1.25 5.53 0.00
C ARG A 39 -2.36 6.59 0.10
N LYS A 40 -2.88 7.04 -1.04
CA LYS A 40 -3.95 8.03 -1.09
C LYS A 40 -5.20 7.51 -0.38
N ARG A 41 -5.62 6.28 -0.68
CA ARG A 41 -6.76 5.62 -0.01
C ARG A 41 -6.58 5.53 1.51
N TYR A 42 -5.39 5.17 1.98
CA TYR A 42 -5.09 5.11 3.41
C TYR A 42 -5.14 6.49 4.07
N GLN A 43 -4.68 7.54 3.37
CA GLN A 43 -4.78 8.91 3.87
C GLN A 43 -6.23 9.41 3.94
N GLU A 44 -7.10 8.98 3.02
CA GLU A 44 -8.51 9.40 2.96
C GLU A 44 -9.41 8.60 3.91
N GLN A 45 -9.18 7.30 4.07
CA GLN A 45 -10.11 6.35 4.71
C GLN A 45 -9.44 5.50 5.81
N GLY A 46 -8.17 5.75 6.13
CA GLY A 46 -7.43 4.94 7.09
C GLY A 46 -7.31 3.47 6.67
N ARG A 47 -7.41 2.57 7.66
CA ARG A 47 -7.28 1.12 7.42
C ARG A 47 -8.45 0.53 6.62
N ASP A 48 -9.66 1.10 6.74
CA ASP A 48 -10.84 0.64 5.99
C ASP A 48 -10.62 0.77 4.48
N GLY A 49 -9.93 1.84 4.07
CA GLY A 49 -9.52 2.06 2.69
C GLY A 49 -8.59 1.01 2.11
N LEU A 50 -8.01 0.11 2.92
CA LEU A 50 -7.13 -0.99 2.47
C LEU A 50 -7.86 -2.33 2.30
N GLN A 51 -9.07 -2.46 2.83
CA GLN A 51 -9.89 -3.68 2.76
C GLN A 51 -10.71 -3.76 1.46
N GLU A 52 -10.81 -2.66 0.72
CA GLU A 52 -11.65 -2.60 -0.46
C GLU A 52 -11.24 -3.62 -1.54
N LYS A 53 -12.17 -4.52 -1.89
CA LYS A 53 -12.02 -5.50 -2.97
C LYS A 53 -12.36 -4.85 -4.32
N SER A 54 -11.61 -3.81 -4.69
CA SER A 54 -11.64 -3.28 -6.05
C SER A 54 -10.72 -4.08 -6.97
#